data_AF-A0A523DEI7-F1
#
_entry.id   AF-A0A523DEI7-F1
#
_cell.length_a   1.000
_cell.length_b   1.000
_cell.length_c   1.000
_cell.angle_alpha   90.00
_cell.angle_beta   90.00
_cell.angle_gamma   90.00
#
_symmetry.space_group_name_H-M   'P 1'
#
loop_
_entity.id
_entity.type
_entity.pdbx_description
1 polymer ?
#
loop_
_entity_poly.entity_id
_entity_poly.type
_entity_poly.pdbx_seq_one_letter_code
_entity_poly.pdbx_strand_id
1 'polypeptide(L)'
;MRLMWRFARWSRSMPVLVVFNATLVALAVCVGWHASSVRNGQFEVRPESPAHDTAGDVQRHALHILGGNLRVVATLLAGACTLGLLTLLNLLWNAFGLGFGLSTLARGTPAAIPLALRYVPLEFSAFVLAASAAEHLSFMVLRCLAAGESPRFRPATIALVMAAGMLVAAAIIEADVARLVAELTAM
;
A
#
# COMPACT_ATOMS: atom_id res chain seq x y z
N MET A 1 27.26 -4.59 -23.16
CA MET A 1 26.00 -4.46 -23.96
C MET A 1 24.93 -5.51 -23.66
N ARG A 2 25.23 -6.83 -23.52
CA ARG A 2 24.18 -7.86 -23.28
C ARG A 2 23.39 -7.67 -21.96
N LEU A 3 24.01 -7.12 -20.91
CA LEU A 3 23.34 -6.87 -19.62
C LEU A 3 22.30 -5.76 -19.71
N MET A 4 22.63 -4.63 -20.36
CA MET A 4 21.72 -3.49 -20.57
C MET A 4 20.49 -3.88 -21.39
N TRP A 5 20.67 -4.76 -22.39
CA TRP A 5 19.56 -5.28 -23.20
C TRP A 5 18.59 -6.18 -22.41
N ARG A 6 19.10 -6.93 -21.43
CA ARG A 6 18.26 -7.74 -20.52
C ARG A 6 17.48 -6.86 -19.56
N PHE A 7 18.12 -5.84 -18.97
CA PHE A 7 17.44 -4.85 -18.12
C PHE A 7 16.33 -4.11 -18.88
N ALA A 8 16.57 -3.71 -20.13
CA ALA A 8 15.56 -3.05 -20.97
C ALA A 8 14.38 -3.95 -21.36
N ARG A 9 14.56 -5.27 -21.41
CA ARG A 9 13.45 -6.23 -21.58
C ARG A 9 12.72 -6.50 -20.27
N TRP A 10 13.42 -6.50 -19.15
CA TRP A 10 12.84 -6.76 -17.84
C TRP A 10 11.86 -5.65 -17.42
N SER A 11 12.23 -4.38 -17.67
CA SER A 11 11.36 -3.22 -17.43
C SER A 11 10.14 -3.10 -18.37
N ARG A 12 10.03 -3.97 -19.39
CA ARG A 12 8.85 -4.02 -20.27
C ARG A 12 7.69 -4.81 -19.68
N SER A 13 7.94 -5.66 -18.70
CA SER A 13 6.94 -6.60 -18.20
C SER A 13 6.33 -6.08 -16.90
N MET A 14 5.12 -5.53 -16.99
CA MET A 14 4.35 -5.12 -15.81
C MET A 14 4.19 -6.24 -14.76
N PRO A 15 3.93 -7.51 -15.13
CA PRO A 15 3.92 -8.62 -14.17
C PRO A 15 5.22 -8.78 -13.37
N VAL A 16 6.36 -8.52 -14.00
CA VAL A 16 7.66 -8.62 -13.33
C VAL A 16 7.82 -7.54 -12.27
N LEU A 17 7.44 -6.30 -12.59
CA LEU A 17 7.45 -5.19 -11.62
C LEU A 17 6.51 -5.49 -10.44
N VAL A 18 5.33 -6.06 -10.71
CA VAL A 18 4.38 -6.48 -9.67
C VAL A 18 4.99 -7.53 -8.75
N VAL A 19 5.60 -8.58 -9.29
CA VAL A 19 6.26 -9.63 -8.49
C VAL A 19 7.42 -9.06 -7.67
N PHE A 20 8.23 -8.18 -8.27
CA PHE A 20 9.34 -7.52 -7.59
C PHE A 20 8.85 -6.66 -6.42
N ASN A 21 7.88 -5.76 -6.66
CA ASN A 21 7.32 -4.89 -5.64
C ASN A 21 6.58 -5.68 -4.56
N ALA A 22 5.86 -6.74 -4.90
CA ALA A 22 5.23 -7.63 -3.92
C ALA A 22 6.28 -8.30 -3.01
N THR A 23 7.41 -8.74 -3.58
CA THR A 23 8.52 -9.33 -2.81
C THR A 23 9.12 -8.31 -1.85
N LEU A 24 9.35 -7.07 -2.31
CA LEU A 24 9.85 -5.99 -1.48
C LEU A 24 8.89 -5.63 -0.35
N VAL A 25 7.59 -5.57 -0.62
CA VAL A 25 6.55 -5.36 0.39
C VAL A 25 6.60 -6.46 1.44
N ALA A 26 6.62 -7.74 1.03
CA ALA A 26 6.69 -8.86 1.97
C ALA A 26 7.93 -8.78 2.88
N LEU A 27 9.10 -8.47 2.31
CA LEU A 27 10.33 -8.27 3.08
C LEU A 27 10.22 -7.10 4.07
N ALA A 28 9.70 -5.96 3.63
CA ALA A 28 9.52 -4.79 4.49
C ALA A 28 8.53 -5.04 5.64
N VAL A 29 7.43 -5.77 5.37
CA VAL A 29 6.49 -6.22 6.41
C VAL A 29 7.20 -7.12 7.43
N CYS A 30 7.97 -8.10 6.98
CA CYS A 30 8.75 -8.96 7.89
C CYS A 30 9.74 -8.16 8.75
N VAL A 31 10.43 -7.18 8.15
CA VAL A 31 11.36 -6.29 8.87
C VAL A 31 10.62 -5.43 9.89
N GLY A 32 9.48 -4.83 9.51
CA GLY A 32 8.65 -4.03 10.42
C GLY A 32 8.12 -4.85 11.59
N TRP A 33 7.66 -6.08 11.31
CA TRP A 33 7.23 -7.02 12.33
C TRP A 33 8.35 -7.35 13.32
N HIS A 34 9.55 -7.68 12.81
CA HIS A 34 10.69 -8.01 13.65
C HIS A 34 11.17 -6.80 14.46
N ALA A 35 11.24 -5.60 13.85
CA ALA A 35 11.62 -4.36 14.55
C ALA A 35 10.67 -4.05 15.72
N SER A 36 9.38 -4.31 15.55
CA SER A 36 8.38 -4.19 16.61
C SER A 36 8.61 -5.20 17.73
N SER A 37 8.98 -6.45 17.40
CA SER A 37 9.27 -7.48 18.40
C SER A 37 10.47 -7.15 19.30
N VAL A 38 11.51 -6.54 18.73
CA VAL A 38 12.73 -6.15 19.47
C VAL A 38 12.49 -4.98 20.41
N ARG A 39 11.55 -4.07 20.06
CA ARG A 39 11.41 -2.80 20.79
C ARG A 39 10.75 -2.90 22.17
N ASN A 40 10.19 -4.05 22.59
CA ASN A 40 9.65 -4.36 23.94
C ASN A 40 8.91 -3.25 24.73
N GLY A 41 8.51 -2.17 24.08
CA GLY A 41 7.93 -1.01 24.71
C GLY A 41 6.47 -1.30 25.01
N GLN A 42 6.12 -1.18 26.29
CA GLN A 42 4.74 -1.03 26.73
C GLN A 42 4.14 0.19 26.02
N PHE A 43 3.56 -0.02 24.84
CA PHE A 43 2.69 0.97 24.25
C PHE A 43 1.39 0.90 25.05
N GLU A 44 1.22 1.81 26.00
CA GLU A 44 -0.11 2.17 26.50
C GLU A 44 -0.89 2.66 25.29
N VAL A 45 -1.69 1.77 24.71
CA VAL A 45 -2.74 2.14 23.77
C VAL A 45 -3.72 2.96 24.59
N ARG A 46 -3.56 4.29 24.58
CA ARG A 46 -4.51 5.18 25.22
C ARG A 46 -5.85 4.98 24.48
N PRO A 47 -6.90 4.45 25.14
CA PRO A 47 -8.17 4.27 24.49
C PRO A 47 -8.68 5.65 24.09
N GLU A 48 -8.77 5.93 22.79
CA GLU A 48 -9.56 7.06 22.32
C GLU A 48 -10.99 6.82 22.77
N SER A 49 -11.60 7.82 23.41
CA SER A 49 -12.98 7.71 23.92
C SER A 49 -13.91 7.25 22.81
N PRO A 50 -14.86 6.33 23.10
CA PRO A 50 -15.78 5.82 22.10
C PRO A 50 -16.63 6.99 21.59
N ALA A 51 -16.33 7.45 20.38
CA ALA A 51 -17.19 8.38 19.68
C ALA A 51 -18.49 7.63 19.36
N HIS A 52 -19.63 8.22 19.75
CA HIS A 52 -20.95 7.73 19.36
C HIS A 52 -21.13 7.95 17.86
N ASP A 53 -20.69 6.98 17.05
CA ASP A 53 -20.75 7.07 15.59
C ASP A 53 -22.13 6.64 15.06
N THR A 54 -22.80 7.60 14.43
CA THR A 54 -24.00 7.39 13.62
C THR A 54 -23.64 6.88 12.22
N ALA A 55 -24.61 6.40 11.43
CA ALA A 55 -24.36 5.92 10.05
C ALA A 55 -23.71 6.99 9.13
N GLY A 56 -23.87 8.28 9.44
CA GLY A 56 -23.18 9.38 8.76
C GLY A 56 -21.67 9.44 9.06
N ASP A 57 -21.23 8.85 10.15
CA ASP A 57 -19.83 8.81 10.57
C ASP A 57 -19.03 7.71 9.86
N VAL A 58 -19.66 6.58 9.53
CA VAL A 58 -19.02 5.50 8.74
C VAL A 58 -18.60 6.00 7.35
N GLN A 59 -19.48 6.74 6.67
CA GLN A 59 -19.15 7.30 5.35
C GLN A 59 -18.02 8.34 5.44
N ARG A 60 -18.03 9.19 6.48
CA ARG A 60 -16.95 10.17 6.70
C ARG A 60 -15.63 9.49 7.05
N HIS A 61 -15.68 8.44 7.85
CA HIS A 61 -14.51 7.65 8.24
C HIS A 61 -13.91 6.92 7.02
N ALA A 62 -14.75 6.29 6.19
CA ALA A 62 -14.33 5.67 4.93
C ALA A 62 -13.69 6.69 3.97
N LEU A 63 -14.26 7.90 3.86
CA LEU A 63 -13.68 8.98 3.04
C LEU A 63 -12.34 9.48 3.58
N HIS A 64 -12.19 9.54 4.90
CA HIS A 64 -10.93 9.91 5.56
C HIS A 64 -9.85 8.87 5.30
N ILE A 65 -10.15 7.58 5.48
CA ILE A 65 -9.27 6.45 5.15
C ILE A 65 -8.89 6.48 3.67
N LEU A 66 -9.88 6.60 2.78
CA LEU A 66 -9.65 6.68 1.34
C LEU A 66 -8.76 7.87 0.98
N GLY A 67 -8.95 9.03 1.63
CA GLY A 67 -8.10 10.20 1.46
C GLY A 67 -6.64 9.93 1.84
N GLY A 68 -6.39 9.20 2.93
CA GLY A 68 -5.07 8.72 3.31
C GLY A 68 -4.44 7.82 2.25
N ASN A 69 -5.19 6.82 1.78
CA ASN A 69 -4.70 5.85 0.79
C ASN A 69 -4.48 6.46 -0.59
N LEU A 70 -5.34 7.37 -1.01
CA LEU A 70 -5.16 8.15 -2.23
C LEU A 70 -3.94 9.07 -2.14
N ARG A 71 -3.62 9.61 -0.96
CA ARG A 71 -2.39 10.37 -0.74
C ARG A 71 -1.16 9.47 -0.93
N VAL A 72 -1.18 8.23 -0.43
CA VAL A 72 -0.11 7.25 -0.66
C VAL A 72 0.03 6.93 -2.14
N VAL A 73 -1.07 6.70 -2.87
CA VAL A 73 -1.02 6.47 -4.32
C VAL A 73 -0.50 7.70 -5.07
N ALA A 74 -0.92 8.90 -4.68
CA ALA A 74 -0.45 10.14 -5.27
C ALA A 74 1.07 10.31 -5.06
N THR A 75 1.60 9.97 -3.89
CA THR A 75 3.06 10.00 -3.65
C THR A 75 3.79 8.90 -4.40
N LEU A 76 3.21 7.70 -4.55
CA LEU A 76 3.77 6.64 -5.41
C LEU A 76 3.86 7.10 -6.87
N LEU A 77 2.82 7.74 -7.38
CA LEU A 77 2.76 8.30 -8.73
C LEU A 77 3.72 9.46 -8.92
N ALA A 78 3.80 10.38 -7.95
CA ALA A 78 4.77 11.49 -7.97
C ALA A 78 6.20 10.96 -7.99
N GLY A 79 6.46 9.79 -7.40
CA GLY A 79 7.75 9.13 -7.47
C GLY A 79 8.18 8.73 -8.88
N ALA A 80 7.26 8.66 -9.85
CA ALA A 80 7.62 8.48 -11.25
C ALA A 80 8.49 9.64 -11.79
N CYS A 81 8.30 10.87 -11.28
CA CYS A 81 9.13 12.02 -11.61
C CYS A 81 10.57 11.89 -11.08
N THR A 82 10.79 11.03 -10.07
CA THR A 82 12.11 10.72 -9.49
C THR A 82 12.70 9.42 -10.01
N LEU A 83 12.25 8.98 -11.19
CA LEU A 83 12.65 7.71 -11.80
C LEU A 83 12.36 6.49 -10.91
N GLY A 84 11.29 6.55 -10.10
CA GLY A 84 10.82 5.46 -9.26
C GLY A 84 11.46 5.37 -7.86
N LEU A 85 12.47 6.18 -7.54
CA LEU A 85 13.13 6.11 -6.22
C LEU A 85 12.16 6.43 -5.07
N LEU A 86 11.41 7.55 -5.17
CA LEU A 86 10.42 7.89 -4.14
C LEU A 86 9.26 6.89 -4.11
N THR A 87 8.91 6.28 -5.25
CA THR A 87 7.90 5.23 -5.32
C THR A 87 8.31 4.04 -4.44
N LEU A 88 9.55 3.56 -4.61
CA LEU A 88 10.10 2.46 -3.83
C LEU A 88 10.19 2.80 -2.34
N LEU A 89 10.73 3.97 -1.99
CA LEU A 89 10.86 4.39 -0.60
C LEU A 89 9.51 4.50 0.09
N ASN A 90 8.52 5.10 -0.57
CA ASN A 90 7.17 5.24 -0.04
C ASN A 90 6.49 3.87 0.12
N LEU A 91 6.61 2.97 -0.85
CA LEU A 91 6.06 1.61 -0.75
C LEU A 91 6.69 0.84 0.42
N LEU A 92 8.02 0.86 0.53
CA LEU A 92 8.75 0.20 1.60
C LEU A 92 8.40 0.76 2.98
N TRP A 93 8.27 2.07 3.11
CA TRP A 93 7.90 2.72 4.37
C TRP A 93 6.49 2.33 4.82
N ASN A 94 5.52 2.31 3.90
CA ASN A 94 4.16 1.88 4.21
C ASN A 94 4.12 0.38 4.58
N ALA A 95 4.85 -0.47 3.86
CA ALA A 95 4.94 -1.90 4.15
C ALA A 95 5.63 -2.19 5.50
N PHE A 96 6.69 -1.46 5.82
CA PHE A 96 7.33 -1.50 7.13
C PHE A 96 6.34 -1.08 8.23
N GLY A 97 5.63 0.03 8.03
CA GLY A 97 4.60 0.53 8.95
C GLY A 97 3.50 -0.50 9.21
N LEU A 98 3.02 -1.19 8.16
CA LEU A 98 2.07 -2.30 8.29
C LEU A 98 2.64 -3.42 9.15
N GLY A 99 3.85 -3.91 8.85
CA GLY A 99 4.47 -4.99 9.62
C GLY A 99 4.61 -4.64 11.10
N PHE A 100 5.04 -3.40 11.37
CA PHE A 100 5.15 -2.87 12.72
C PHE A 100 3.77 -2.78 13.42
N GLY A 101 2.77 -2.25 12.72
CA GLY A 101 1.39 -2.10 13.18
C GLY A 101 0.72 -3.44 13.48
N LEU A 102 0.82 -4.41 12.57
CA LEU A 102 0.30 -5.77 12.77
C LEU A 102 0.96 -6.47 13.96
N SER A 103 2.27 -6.32 14.14
CA SER A 103 2.97 -6.90 15.30
C SER A 103 2.54 -6.23 16.62
N THR A 104 2.28 -4.93 16.59
CA THR A 104 1.77 -4.19 17.76
C THR A 104 0.33 -4.61 18.07
N LEU A 105 -0.52 -4.69 17.05
CA LEU A 105 -1.90 -5.15 17.16
C LEU A 105 -1.96 -6.59 17.69
N ALA A 106 -1.07 -7.47 17.23
CA ALA A 106 -1.01 -8.85 17.68
C ALA A 106 -0.68 -9.00 19.16
N ARG A 107 0.07 -8.04 19.74
CA ARG A 107 0.40 -8.03 21.16
C ARG A 107 -0.66 -7.35 22.01
N GLY A 108 -1.25 -6.25 21.51
CA GLY A 108 -2.25 -5.48 22.26
C GLY A 108 -3.66 -6.08 22.19
N THR A 109 -4.13 -6.38 20.98
CA THR A 109 -5.50 -6.84 20.71
C THR A 109 -5.50 -7.95 19.65
N PRO A 110 -5.04 -9.18 19.96
CA PRO A 110 -4.88 -10.25 18.98
C PRO A 110 -6.19 -10.61 18.26
N ALA A 111 -7.34 -10.41 18.90
CA ALA A 111 -8.66 -10.62 18.31
C ALA A 111 -8.97 -9.69 17.12
N ALA A 112 -8.26 -8.56 16.98
CA ALA A 112 -8.42 -7.64 15.87
C ALA A 112 -7.63 -8.04 14.61
N ILE A 113 -6.65 -8.96 14.71
CA ILE A 113 -5.85 -9.38 13.55
C ILE A 113 -6.71 -9.95 12.41
N PRO A 114 -7.65 -10.89 12.65
CA PRO A 114 -8.47 -11.44 11.57
C PRO A 114 -9.35 -10.38 10.90
N LEU A 115 -9.68 -9.30 11.62
CA LEU A 115 -10.44 -8.17 11.07
C LEU A 115 -9.55 -7.31 10.16
N ALA A 116 -8.34 -6.97 10.61
CA ALA A 116 -7.38 -6.22 9.80
C ALA A 116 -7.02 -6.97 8.49
N LEU A 117 -6.87 -8.30 8.57
CA LEU A 117 -6.58 -9.14 7.41
C LEU A 117 -7.69 -9.17 6.34
N ARG A 118 -8.89 -8.62 6.61
CA ARG A 118 -9.97 -8.52 5.61
C ARG A 118 -9.70 -7.46 4.55
N TYR A 119 -9.01 -6.37 4.90
CA TYR A 119 -8.77 -5.25 3.98
C TYR A 119 -7.29 -5.07 3.63
N VAL A 120 -6.36 -5.40 4.53
CA VAL A 120 -4.91 -5.22 4.33
C VAL A 120 -4.39 -5.87 3.02
N PRO A 121 -4.72 -7.12 2.66
CA PRO A 121 -4.24 -7.72 1.42
C PRO A 121 -4.72 -6.97 0.18
N LEU A 122 -5.94 -6.43 0.22
CA LEU A 122 -6.54 -5.68 -0.88
C LEU A 122 -5.86 -4.32 -1.06
N GLU A 123 -5.66 -3.60 0.05
CA GLU A 123 -4.98 -2.32 0.10
C GLU A 123 -3.53 -2.42 -0.39
N PHE A 124 -2.77 -3.38 0.13
CA PHE A 124 -1.36 -3.53 -0.25
C PHE A 124 -1.18 -4.04 -1.67
N SER A 125 -2.10 -4.88 -2.16
CA SER A 125 -2.11 -5.26 -3.58
C SER A 125 -2.35 -4.03 -4.47
N ALA A 126 -3.20 -3.09 -4.04
CA ALA A 126 -3.41 -1.84 -4.76
C ALA A 126 -2.16 -0.96 -4.75
N PHE A 127 -1.46 -0.84 -3.62
CA PHE A 127 -0.18 -0.12 -3.55
C PHE A 127 0.90 -0.74 -4.44
N VAL A 128 1.01 -2.08 -4.48
CA VAL A 128 1.92 -2.79 -5.37
C VAL A 128 1.61 -2.50 -6.84
N LEU A 129 0.33 -2.53 -7.24
CA LEU A 129 -0.10 -2.21 -8.60
C LEU A 129 0.20 -0.75 -8.97
N ALA A 130 -0.10 0.19 -8.06
CA ALA A 130 0.18 1.61 -8.26
C ALA A 130 1.67 1.91 -8.38
N ALA A 131 2.49 1.33 -7.49
CA ALA A 131 3.95 1.44 -7.54
C ALA A 131 4.52 0.88 -8.84
N SER A 132 4.08 -0.33 -9.22
CA SER A 132 4.51 -0.97 -10.47
C SER A 132 4.12 -0.14 -11.70
N ALA A 133 2.97 0.55 -11.65
CA ALA A 133 2.52 1.41 -12.74
C ALA A 133 3.37 2.67 -12.82
N ALA A 134 3.69 3.30 -11.68
CA ALA A 134 4.57 4.45 -11.60
C ALA A 134 6.00 4.14 -12.09
N GLU A 135 6.55 2.99 -11.71
CA GLU A 135 7.85 2.52 -12.21
C GLU A 135 7.81 2.23 -13.71
N HIS A 136 6.76 1.56 -14.18
CA HIS A 136 6.58 1.31 -15.60
C HIS A 136 6.53 2.64 -16.39
N LEU A 137 5.80 3.64 -15.90
CA LEU A 137 5.75 4.97 -16.52
C LEU A 137 7.13 5.63 -16.53
N SER A 138 7.88 5.57 -15.42
CA SER A 138 9.26 6.07 -15.34
C SER A 138 10.16 5.46 -16.41
N PHE A 139 10.16 4.13 -16.52
CA PHE A 139 10.97 3.42 -17.51
C PHE A 139 10.52 3.69 -18.95
N MET A 140 9.22 3.90 -19.16
CA MET A 140 8.68 4.27 -20.46
C MET A 140 9.18 5.64 -20.89
N VAL A 141 9.11 6.64 -20.01
CA VAL A 141 9.64 7.99 -20.27
C VAL A 141 11.13 7.91 -20.62
N LEU A 142 11.93 7.18 -19.83
CA LEU A 142 13.35 6.99 -20.12
C LEU A 142 13.59 6.34 -21.49
N ARG A 143 12.78 5.37 -21.89
CA ARG A 143 12.90 4.69 -23.20
C ARG A 143 12.45 5.57 -24.36
N CYS A 144 11.40 6.36 -24.19
CA CYS A 144 10.98 7.35 -25.17
C CYS A 144 12.11 8.38 -25.40
N LEU A 145 12.75 8.85 -24.33
CA LEU A 145 13.85 9.82 -24.42
C LEU A 145 15.14 9.21 -24.98
N ALA A 146 15.52 8.00 -24.55
CA ALA A 146 16.81 7.39 -24.91
C ALA A 146 16.79 6.61 -26.24
N ALA A 147 15.65 6.01 -26.60
CA ALA A 147 15.53 5.11 -27.75
C ALA A 147 14.47 5.55 -28.77
N GLY A 148 13.78 6.67 -28.55
CA GLY A 148 12.76 7.20 -29.48
C GLY A 148 11.53 6.29 -29.63
N GLU A 149 11.30 5.40 -28.67
CA GLU A 149 10.18 4.45 -28.73
C GLU A 149 8.84 5.16 -28.51
N SER A 150 7.78 4.67 -29.16
CA SER A 150 6.43 5.20 -28.96
C SER A 150 5.87 4.83 -27.58
N PRO A 151 5.22 5.76 -26.87
CA PRO A 151 4.69 5.49 -25.54
C PRO A 151 3.51 4.52 -25.61
N ARG A 152 3.42 3.63 -24.62
CA ARG A 152 2.35 2.63 -24.48
C ARG A 152 1.79 2.65 -23.07
N PHE A 153 0.88 3.57 -22.80
CA PHE A 153 0.33 3.82 -21.46
C PHE A 153 -0.70 2.78 -21.00
N ARG A 154 -1.32 2.04 -21.93
CA ARG A 154 -2.46 1.14 -21.64
C ARG A 154 -2.24 0.19 -20.44
N PRO A 155 -1.09 -0.50 -20.29
CA PRO A 155 -0.87 -1.38 -19.15
C PRO A 155 -0.85 -0.64 -17.80
N ALA A 156 -0.19 0.53 -17.75
CA ALA A 156 -0.12 1.35 -16.54
C ALA A 156 -1.49 1.94 -16.17
N THR A 157 -2.26 2.42 -17.16
CA THR A 157 -3.61 2.94 -16.93
C THR A 157 -4.53 1.86 -16.38
N ILE A 158 -4.53 0.65 -16.95
CA ILE A 158 -5.35 -0.46 -16.45
C ILE A 158 -4.96 -0.81 -15.00
N ALA A 159 -3.67 -0.88 -14.70
CA ALA A 159 -3.20 -1.15 -13.35
C ALA A 159 -3.63 -0.08 -12.34
N LEU A 160 -3.58 1.20 -12.71
CA LEU A 160 -4.02 2.29 -11.85
C LEU A 160 -5.53 2.29 -11.60
N VAL A 161 -6.33 1.99 -12.63
CA VAL A 161 -7.79 1.85 -12.46
C VAL A 161 -8.12 0.68 -11.54
N MET A 162 -7.45 -0.47 -11.70
CA MET A 162 -7.62 -1.61 -10.80
C MET A 162 -7.20 -1.25 -9.37
N ALA A 163 -6.04 -0.60 -9.18
CA ALA A 163 -5.58 -0.15 -7.87
C ALA A 163 -6.58 0.79 -7.21
N ALA A 164 -7.13 1.77 -7.94
CA ALA A 164 -8.14 2.68 -7.42
C ALA A 164 -9.41 1.93 -6.98
N GLY A 165 -9.90 0.99 -7.79
CA GLY A 165 -11.05 0.16 -7.43
C GLY A 165 -10.81 -0.69 -6.17
N MET A 166 -9.62 -1.28 -6.04
CA MET A 166 -9.21 -2.05 -4.86
C MET A 166 -9.12 -1.17 -3.61
N LEU A 167 -8.62 0.06 -3.71
CA LEU A 167 -8.57 0.99 -2.58
C LEU A 167 -9.94 1.44 -2.10
N VAL A 168 -10.87 1.68 -3.04
CA VAL A 168 -12.25 2.00 -2.68
C VAL A 168 -12.87 0.83 -1.90
N ALA A 169 -12.71 -0.39 -2.40
CA ALA A 169 -13.22 -1.58 -1.72
C ALA A 169 -12.52 -1.80 -0.35
N ALA A 170 -11.21 -1.60 -0.26
CA ALA A 170 -10.47 -1.73 1.00
C ALA A 170 -10.94 -0.71 2.04
N ALA A 171 -11.13 0.56 1.66
CA ALA A 171 -11.60 1.61 2.56
C ALA A 171 -13.03 1.33 3.09
N ILE A 172 -13.91 0.75 2.27
CA ILE A 172 -15.25 0.33 2.70
C ILE A 172 -15.16 -0.79 3.74
N ILE A 173 -14.33 -1.81 3.48
CA ILE A 173 -14.14 -2.94 4.40
C ILE A 173 -13.49 -2.47 5.70
N GLU A 174 -12.51 -1.58 5.63
CA GLU A 174 -11.84 -1.02 6.81
C GLU A 174 -12.79 -0.21 7.68
N ALA A 175 -13.66 0.61 7.09
CA ALA A 175 -14.67 1.36 7.84
C ALA A 175 -15.68 0.44 8.56
N ASP A 176 -16.08 -0.68 7.92
CA ASP A 176 -16.93 -1.70 8.55
C ASP A 176 -16.20 -2.40 9.71
N VAL A 177 -14.92 -2.77 9.50
CA VAL A 177 -14.07 -3.37 10.54
C VAL A 177 -13.87 -2.44 11.73
N ALA A 178 -13.60 -1.15 11.49
CA ALA A 178 -13.41 -0.16 12.55
C ALA A 178 -14.65 -0.06 13.45
N ARG A 179 -15.84 -0.09 12.87
CA ARG A 179 -17.11 -0.12 13.60
C ARG A 179 -17.25 -1.39 14.46
N LEU A 180 -16.97 -2.57 13.89
CA LEU A 180 -17.03 -3.84 14.63
C LEU A 180 -16.06 -3.87 15.81
N VAL A 181 -14.87 -3.32 15.65
CA VAL A 181 -13.89 -3.22 16.75
C VAL A 181 -14.40 -2.29 17.85
N ALA A 182 -14.97 -1.14 17.49
CA ALA A 182 -15.55 -0.21 18.46
C ALA A 182 -16.67 -0.86 19.28
N GLU A 183 -17.58 -1.60 18.63
CA GLU A 183 -18.66 -2.37 19.28
C GLU A 183 -18.11 -3.43 20.25
N LEU A 184 -17.03 -4.12 19.89
CA LEU A 184 -16.37 -5.12 20.75
C LEU A 184 -15.67 -4.51 21.97
N THR A 185 -15.12 -3.30 21.85
CA THR A 185 -14.42 -2.62 22.95
C THR A 185 -15.35 -1.88 23.91
N ALA A 186 -16.62 -1.67 23.54
CA ALA A 186 -17.62 -1.01 24.38
C ALA A 186 -18.37 -1.97 25.32
N MET A 187 -18.17 -3.30 25.16
CA MET A 187 -18.71 -4.35 26.03
C MET A 187 -17.72 -4.73 27.14
#